data_AF-A0A382VJZ0-F1
#
_entry.id   AF-A0A382VJZ0-F1
#
_cell.length_a   1.000
_cell.length_b   1.000
_cell.length_c   1.000
_cell.angle_alpha   90.00
_cell.angle_beta   90.00
_cell.angle_gamma   90.00
#
_symmetry.space_group_name_H-M   'P 1'
#
loop_
_entity.id
_entity.type
_entity.pdbx_description
1 polymer ?
#
loop_
_entity_poly.entity_id
_entity_poly.type
_entity_poly.pdbx_seq_one_letter_code
_entity_poly.pdbx_strand_id
1 'polypeptide(L)'
;RTLWEKSGHWDKFGDSMFTTHSESRDYAIKPMNCPGHVQIYKHSLKSYRDLPLRLAEFGSCHRNEPSGTLHGIMRVRNFVQDDAHIFCTPEQIQSEVSNFIDLTFEVYKHFGFENIDIKLSTRPEIRVGSDEVWDQAEASLAETLDAKGIKWELQEGEGAFYGPKVEFVLKDCLDREWQCGTIQADFSMPERLGAQYIAEDGSKQTPIMLHGVKVGSIERFIGILIEHYEGAFPSWLAPIQAVIINITQKQEEFAKKVEKKLKKQGLRVISDLRNEKIGYKIRE
;
A
#
# COMPACT_ATOMS: atom_id res chain seq x y z
N ARG A 1 3.84 10.77 22.05
CA ARG A 1 2.41 11.13 22.23
C ARG A 1 2.03 12.37 21.43
N THR A 2 2.70 13.51 21.65
CA THR A 2 2.38 14.82 21.02
C THR A 2 2.18 14.80 19.50
N LEU A 3 3.01 14.08 18.73
CA LEU A 3 2.82 14.00 17.26
C LEU A 3 1.48 13.37 16.88
N TRP A 4 1.10 12.31 17.59
CA TRP A 4 -0.12 11.54 17.33
C TRP A 4 -1.38 12.30 17.75
N GLU A 5 -1.30 13.10 18.81
CA GLU A 5 -2.38 14.03 19.22
C GLU A 5 -2.57 15.13 18.17
N LYS A 6 -1.47 15.77 17.74
CA LYS A 6 -1.51 16.81 16.71
C LYS A 6 -2.08 16.28 15.39
N SER A 7 -1.67 15.09 14.96
CA SER A 7 -2.20 14.46 13.75
C SER A 7 -3.63 13.93 13.91
N GLY A 8 -4.23 13.96 15.10
CA GLY A 8 -5.58 13.45 15.39
C GLY A 8 -5.67 11.92 15.51
N HIS A 9 -4.56 11.22 15.33
CA HIS A 9 -4.52 9.75 15.40
C HIS A 9 -4.66 9.24 16.83
N TRP A 10 -4.21 10.00 17.82
CA TRP A 10 -4.34 9.58 19.21
C TRP A 10 -5.81 9.42 19.62
N ASP A 11 -6.68 10.35 19.20
CA ASP A 11 -8.10 10.34 19.58
C ASP A 11 -8.90 9.24 18.86
N LYS A 12 -8.47 8.85 17.65
CA LYS A 12 -9.18 7.88 16.79
C LYS A 12 -8.60 6.46 16.85
N PHE A 13 -7.28 6.34 17.01
CA PHE A 13 -6.53 5.09 16.96
C PHE A 13 -5.77 4.78 18.25
N GLY A 14 -5.80 5.63 19.27
CA GLY A 14 -5.00 5.49 20.49
C GLY A 14 -5.13 4.11 21.15
N ASP A 15 -6.36 3.61 21.29
CA ASP A 15 -6.64 2.28 21.87
C ASP A 15 -6.07 1.12 21.03
N SER A 16 -5.88 1.35 19.74
CA SER A 16 -5.33 0.40 18.77
C SER A 16 -3.84 0.63 18.50
N MET A 17 -3.15 1.48 19.25
CA MET A 17 -1.71 1.72 19.10
C MET A 17 -0.92 1.02 20.21
N PHE A 18 0.26 0.50 19.86
CA PHE A 18 1.22 0.07 20.87
C PHE A 18 1.94 1.30 21.43
N THR A 19 1.85 1.49 22.75
CA THR A 19 2.53 2.57 23.46
C THR A 19 3.75 2.07 24.21
N THR A 20 4.77 2.91 24.36
CA THR A 20 5.96 2.64 25.17
C THR A 20 6.35 3.91 25.93
N HIS A 21 7.17 3.76 26.97
CA HIS A 21 7.56 4.86 27.84
C HIS A 21 9.08 4.87 28.01
N SER A 22 9.68 6.07 27.93
CA SER A 22 11.10 6.27 28.22
C SER A 22 11.34 7.69 28.71
N GLU A 23 12.16 7.86 29.75
CA GLU A 23 12.59 9.15 30.29
C GLU A 23 11.44 10.16 30.52
N SER A 24 10.35 9.71 31.15
CA SER A 24 9.14 10.52 31.41
C SER A 24 8.37 10.96 30.15
N ARG A 25 8.56 10.27 29.02
CA ARG A 25 7.86 10.54 27.77
C ARG A 25 7.15 9.29 27.26
N ASP A 26 5.91 9.50 26.86
CA ASP A 26 5.10 8.47 26.20
C ASP A 26 5.33 8.52 24.68
N TYR A 27 5.62 7.37 24.12
CA TYR A 27 5.78 7.14 22.69
C TYR A 27 4.73 6.13 22.23
N ALA A 28 4.50 6.10 20.92
CA ALA A 28 3.71 5.05 20.32
C ALA A 28 4.41 4.57 19.06
N ILE A 29 4.38 3.26 18.86
CA ILE A 29 4.85 2.61 17.64
C ILE A 29 3.89 3.01 16.52
N LYS A 30 4.44 3.40 15.36
CA LYS A 30 3.64 3.95 14.27
C LYS A 30 2.60 2.94 13.75
N PRO A 31 1.31 3.30 13.67
CA PRO A 31 0.29 2.49 12.98
C PRO A 31 0.16 2.84 11.49
N MET A 32 0.85 3.90 11.05
CA MET A 32 0.93 4.41 9.67
C MET A 32 2.07 5.43 9.51
N ASN A 33 2.48 5.71 8.28
CA ASN A 33 3.66 6.53 7.99
C ASN A 33 3.35 8.04 7.85
N CYS A 34 2.10 8.41 7.58
CA CYS A 34 1.70 9.76 7.14
C CYS A 34 2.24 10.90 8.01
N PRO A 35 2.12 10.86 9.37
CA PRO A 35 2.64 11.95 10.20
C PRO A 35 4.15 12.15 10.09
N GLY A 36 4.90 11.06 9.83
CA GLY A 36 6.34 11.09 9.59
C GLY A 36 6.68 11.72 8.23
N HIS A 37 5.92 11.38 7.18
CA HIS A 37 6.09 11.98 5.85
C HIS A 37 5.82 13.49 5.86
N VAL A 38 4.86 13.94 6.67
CA VAL A 38 4.65 15.38 6.89
C VAL A 38 5.85 16.03 7.60
N GLN A 39 6.53 15.34 8.54
CA GLN A 39 7.75 15.89 9.14
C GLN A 39 8.88 16.02 8.11
N ILE A 40 9.01 15.05 7.19
CA ILE A 40 9.99 15.10 6.09
C ILE A 40 9.67 16.28 5.16
N TYR A 41 8.40 16.42 4.75
CA TYR A 41 7.95 17.53 3.91
C TYR A 41 8.33 18.89 4.51
N LYS A 42 8.10 19.06 5.81
CA LYS A 42 8.36 20.30 6.56
C LYS A 42 9.84 20.63 6.78
N HIS A 43 10.76 19.70 6.51
CA HIS A 43 12.18 19.92 6.81
C HIS A 43 12.80 21.08 6.02
N SER A 44 12.28 21.38 4.83
CA SER A 44 12.70 22.54 4.03
C SER A 44 11.50 23.32 3.47
N LEU A 45 11.71 24.62 3.22
CA LEU A 45 10.72 25.47 2.56
C LEU A 45 10.38 24.88 1.18
N LYS A 46 9.09 24.89 0.83
CA LYS A 46 8.58 24.43 -0.47
C LYS A 46 7.96 25.58 -1.24
N SER A 47 8.19 25.63 -2.54
CA SER A 47 7.49 26.47 -3.51
C SER A 47 6.43 25.63 -4.25
N TYR A 48 5.41 26.27 -4.83
CA TYR A 48 4.48 25.62 -5.74
C TYR A 48 5.18 24.85 -6.87
N ARG A 49 6.39 25.30 -7.27
CA ARG A 49 7.24 24.65 -8.29
C ARG A 49 7.83 23.32 -7.84
N ASP A 50 7.90 23.07 -6.54
CA ASP A 50 8.38 21.81 -5.97
C ASP A 50 7.25 20.76 -5.88
N LEU A 51 6.00 21.15 -6.17
CA LEU A 51 4.83 20.28 -6.14
C LEU A 51 4.48 19.79 -7.56
N PRO A 52 4.06 18.53 -7.73
CA PRO A 52 3.77 17.55 -6.68
C PRO A 52 5.03 16.88 -6.11
N LEU A 53 5.12 16.81 -4.78
CA LEU A 53 6.19 16.10 -4.07
C LEU A 53 5.67 14.72 -3.63
N ARG A 54 6.35 13.66 -4.04
CA ARG A 54 5.93 12.27 -3.79
C ARG A 54 6.92 11.57 -2.87
N LEU A 55 6.45 11.01 -1.77
CA LEU A 55 7.22 10.16 -0.86
C LEU A 55 6.64 8.75 -0.88
N ALA A 56 7.50 7.73 -0.92
CA ALA A 56 7.10 6.33 -0.83
C ALA A 56 7.94 5.63 0.26
N GLU A 57 7.30 4.79 1.07
CA GLU A 57 7.95 4.07 2.16
C GLU A 57 7.33 2.70 2.38
N PHE A 58 8.16 1.65 2.31
CA PHE A 58 7.85 0.32 2.83
C PHE A 58 8.04 0.28 4.35
N GLY A 59 7.23 1.07 5.06
CA GLY A 59 7.36 1.32 6.49
C GLY A 59 6.69 0.24 7.34
N SER A 60 7.45 -0.41 8.22
CA SER A 60 6.93 -1.38 9.19
C SER A 60 6.01 -0.71 10.21
N CYS A 61 4.71 -0.98 10.10
CA CYS A 61 3.66 -0.40 10.93
C CYS A 61 3.11 -1.44 11.91
N HIS A 62 2.56 -0.96 13.02
CA HIS A 62 1.98 -1.82 14.05
C HIS A 62 0.62 -1.31 14.51
N ARG A 63 -0.37 -2.21 14.56
CA ARG A 63 -1.70 -1.97 15.11
C ARG A 63 -2.02 -3.04 16.14
N ASN A 64 -2.52 -2.64 17.30
CA ASN A 64 -2.89 -3.54 18.40
C ASN A 64 -4.27 -4.16 18.15
N GLU A 65 -4.39 -4.89 17.03
CA GLU A 65 -5.61 -5.60 16.64
C GLU A 65 -6.03 -6.60 17.74
N PRO A 66 -7.34 -6.75 18.02
CA PRO A 66 -7.83 -7.77 18.95
C PRO A 66 -7.38 -9.17 18.50
N SER A 67 -6.85 -9.97 19.44
CA SER A 67 -6.24 -11.26 19.11
C SER A 67 -7.19 -12.23 18.40
N GLY A 68 -8.49 -12.18 18.71
CA GLY A 68 -9.52 -13.00 18.07
C GLY A 68 -9.79 -12.66 16.60
N THR A 69 -9.27 -11.55 16.09
CA THR A 69 -9.44 -11.13 14.69
C THR A 69 -8.26 -11.48 13.80
N LEU A 70 -7.15 -11.95 14.37
CA LEU A 70 -5.94 -12.27 13.61
C LEU A 70 -6.15 -13.53 12.76
N HIS A 71 -5.63 -13.51 11.52
CA HIS A 71 -5.81 -14.61 10.58
C HIS A 71 -4.64 -14.73 9.61
N GLY A 72 -3.86 -15.80 9.76
CA GLY A 72 -2.71 -16.12 8.90
C GLY A 72 -1.82 -14.91 8.65
N ILE A 73 -1.55 -14.61 7.38
CA ILE A 73 -0.89 -13.38 6.91
C ILE A 73 -1.89 -12.33 6.39
N MET A 74 -3.19 -12.64 6.40
CA MET A 74 -4.24 -11.75 5.91
C MET A 74 -4.59 -10.63 6.90
N ARG A 75 -4.49 -10.91 8.21
CA ARG A 75 -4.72 -9.93 9.27
C ARG A 75 -3.73 -10.13 10.41
N VAL A 76 -2.78 -9.20 10.52
CA VAL A 76 -1.61 -9.26 11.38
C VAL A 76 -1.44 -7.95 12.16
N ARG A 77 -0.73 -8.00 13.29
CA ARG A 77 -0.43 -6.80 14.11
C ARG A 77 0.73 -5.97 13.57
N ASN A 78 1.67 -6.62 12.87
CA ASN A 78 2.76 -5.95 12.17
C ASN A 78 2.63 -6.21 10.68
N PHE A 79 2.71 -5.15 9.88
CA PHE A 79 2.59 -5.23 8.43
C PHE A 79 3.41 -4.11 7.78
N VAL A 80 3.74 -4.32 6.51
CA VAL A 80 4.39 -3.34 5.65
C VAL A 80 3.45 -3.03 4.50
N GLN A 81 3.24 -1.75 4.21
CA GLN A 81 2.47 -1.32 3.03
C GLN A 81 3.39 -0.71 1.98
N ASP A 82 2.98 -0.75 0.71
CA ASP A 82 3.58 0.03 -0.38
C ASP A 82 3.14 1.50 -0.33
N ASP A 83 3.25 2.08 0.87
CA ASP A 83 2.64 3.35 1.25
C ASP A 83 3.31 4.53 0.56
N ALA A 84 2.50 5.47 0.08
CA ALA A 84 2.96 6.67 -0.59
C ALA A 84 2.10 7.88 -0.21
N HIS A 85 2.75 9.03 -0.10
CA HIS A 85 2.12 10.32 0.16
C HIS A 85 2.52 11.32 -0.91
N ILE A 86 1.52 11.93 -1.54
CA ILE A 86 1.71 12.96 -2.56
C ILE A 86 1.24 14.29 -1.99
N PHE A 87 2.15 15.24 -1.86
CA PHE A 87 1.84 16.63 -1.52
C PHE A 87 1.66 17.41 -2.81
N CYS A 88 0.48 17.99 -3.03
CA CYS A 88 0.12 18.64 -4.28
C CYS A 88 -0.76 19.88 -4.04
N THR A 89 -0.90 20.72 -5.06
CA THR A 89 -1.88 21.81 -5.07
C THR A 89 -3.28 21.29 -5.42
N PRO A 90 -4.36 22.04 -5.12
CA PRO A 90 -5.72 21.64 -5.50
C PRO A 90 -5.88 21.31 -6.99
N GLU A 91 -5.22 22.06 -7.86
CA GLU A 91 -5.28 21.90 -9.31
C GLU A 91 -4.56 20.64 -9.80
N GLN A 92 -3.69 20.06 -8.97
CA GLN A 92 -2.90 18.87 -9.29
C GLN A 92 -3.57 17.57 -8.85
N ILE A 93 -4.66 17.60 -8.07
CA ILE A 93 -5.30 16.38 -7.55
C ILE A 93 -5.73 15.46 -8.70
N GLN A 94 -6.44 15.99 -9.69
CA GLN A 94 -7.01 15.18 -10.77
C GLN A 94 -5.93 14.42 -11.55
N SER A 95 -4.81 15.08 -11.87
CA SER A 95 -3.72 14.46 -12.60
C SER A 95 -2.98 13.42 -11.75
N GLU A 96 -2.74 13.69 -10.46
CA GLU A 96 -2.07 12.76 -9.55
C GLU A 96 -2.92 11.52 -9.24
N VAL A 97 -4.22 11.70 -9.00
CA VAL A 97 -5.17 10.60 -8.80
C VAL A 97 -5.29 9.77 -10.08
N SER A 98 -5.36 10.42 -11.26
CA SER A 98 -5.40 9.70 -12.53
C SER A 98 -4.16 8.85 -12.76
N ASN A 99 -2.97 9.43 -12.56
CA ASN A 99 -1.70 8.71 -12.71
C ASN A 99 -1.58 7.54 -11.72
N PHE A 100 -2.08 7.73 -10.49
CA PHE A 100 -2.12 6.67 -9.48
C PHE A 100 -3.03 5.52 -9.91
N ILE A 101 -4.23 5.82 -10.42
CA ILE A 101 -5.17 4.80 -10.91
C ILE A 101 -4.55 3.98 -12.05
N ASP A 102 -3.92 4.64 -13.03
CA ASP A 102 -3.30 3.97 -14.17
C ASP A 102 -2.19 3.01 -13.74
N LEU A 103 -1.30 3.47 -12.85
CA LEU A 103 -0.24 2.64 -12.29
C LEU A 103 -0.81 1.48 -11.46
N THR A 104 -1.91 1.69 -10.74
CA THR A 104 -2.56 0.66 -9.93
C THR A 104 -3.13 -0.46 -10.83
N PHE A 105 -3.80 -0.10 -11.92
CA PHE A 105 -4.27 -1.08 -12.90
C PHE A 105 -3.11 -1.82 -13.60
N GLU A 106 -2.02 -1.14 -13.92
CA GLU A 106 -0.83 -1.80 -14.49
C GLU A 106 -0.24 -2.84 -13.52
N VAL A 107 -0.10 -2.48 -12.24
CA VAL A 107 0.37 -3.39 -11.19
C VAL A 107 -0.53 -4.61 -11.09
N TYR A 108 -1.85 -4.42 -11.00
CA TYR A 108 -2.80 -5.53 -10.88
C TYR A 108 -2.79 -6.46 -12.08
N LYS A 109 -2.76 -5.89 -13.29
CA LYS A 109 -2.62 -6.65 -14.53
C LYS A 109 -1.34 -7.48 -14.53
N HIS A 110 -0.23 -6.93 -14.04
CA HIS A 110 1.04 -7.67 -13.93
C HIS A 110 0.95 -8.87 -12.97
N PHE A 111 0.13 -8.75 -11.92
CA PHE A 111 -0.16 -9.84 -10.98
C PHE A 111 -1.27 -10.80 -11.44
N GLY A 112 -1.85 -10.61 -12.62
CA GLY A 112 -2.88 -11.49 -13.20
C GLY A 112 -4.32 -11.12 -12.86
N PHE A 113 -4.55 -9.95 -12.26
CA PHE A 113 -5.91 -9.47 -11.96
C PHE A 113 -6.40 -8.54 -13.07
N GLU A 114 -7.46 -8.95 -13.77
CA GLU A 114 -8.04 -8.19 -14.89
C GLU A 114 -9.36 -7.50 -14.53
N ASN A 115 -10.10 -8.04 -13.55
CA ASN A 115 -11.40 -7.54 -13.14
C ASN A 115 -11.27 -6.78 -11.81
N ILE A 116 -11.28 -5.46 -11.89
CA ILE A 116 -11.13 -4.56 -10.74
C ILE A 116 -12.38 -3.71 -10.61
N ASP A 117 -13.10 -3.86 -9.51
CA ASP A 117 -14.22 -2.99 -9.18
C ASP A 117 -13.70 -1.77 -8.44
N ILE A 118 -14.22 -0.60 -8.81
CA ILE A 118 -13.84 0.68 -8.20
C ILE A 118 -14.99 1.18 -7.33
N LYS A 119 -14.68 1.54 -6.10
CA LYS A 119 -15.65 2.10 -5.16
C LYS A 119 -15.19 3.46 -4.66
N LEU A 120 -16.10 4.43 -4.56
CA LEU A 120 -15.86 5.75 -3.99
C LEU A 120 -16.51 5.80 -2.61
N SER A 121 -15.70 5.79 -1.56
CA SER A 121 -16.17 5.88 -0.18
C SER A 121 -16.18 7.34 0.29
N THR A 122 -17.35 7.83 0.70
CA THR A 122 -17.58 9.23 1.08
C THR A 122 -17.60 9.43 2.60
N ARG A 123 -17.78 10.68 3.05
CA ARG A 123 -17.63 11.11 4.44
C ARG A 123 -18.36 10.22 5.46
N PRO A 124 -17.65 9.72 6.50
CA PRO A 124 -18.28 9.04 7.63
C PRO A 124 -18.96 10.04 8.59
N GLU A 125 -19.78 9.53 9.50
CA GLU A 125 -20.38 10.33 10.58
C GLU A 125 -19.30 10.98 11.47
N ILE A 126 -18.24 10.22 11.78
CA ILE A 126 -17.12 10.67 12.60
C ILE A 126 -15.96 11.11 11.70
N ARG A 127 -15.80 12.42 11.50
CA ARG A 127 -14.78 12.99 10.61
C ARG A 127 -14.11 14.26 11.13
N VAL A 128 -13.02 14.66 10.49
CA VAL A 128 -12.32 15.94 10.69
C VAL A 128 -12.41 16.80 9.42
N GLY A 129 -12.31 18.12 9.57
CA GLY A 129 -12.49 19.09 8.48
C GLY A 129 -13.93 19.61 8.35
N SER A 130 -14.10 20.69 7.60
CA SER A 130 -15.43 21.29 7.34
C SER A 130 -16.16 20.58 6.20
N ASP A 131 -17.45 20.83 6.06
CA ASP A 131 -18.28 20.20 5.02
C ASP A 131 -17.83 20.64 3.62
N GLU A 132 -17.40 21.89 3.48
CA GLU A 132 -16.92 22.45 2.21
C GLU A 132 -15.63 21.75 1.75
N VAL A 133 -14.73 21.43 2.68
CA VAL A 133 -13.50 20.69 2.39
C VAL A 133 -13.83 19.27 1.92
N TRP A 134 -14.80 18.63 2.57
CA TRP A 134 -15.27 17.31 2.18
C TRP A 134 -15.98 17.32 0.82
N ASP A 135 -16.80 18.33 0.55
CA ASP A 135 -17.48 18.51 -0.75
C ASP A 135 -16.42 18.60 -1.86
N GLN A 136 -15.38 19.40 -1.65
CA GLN A 136 -14.27 19.53 -2.60
C GLN A 136 -13.50 18.23 -2.78
N ALA A 137 -13.18 17.52 -1.70
CA ALA A 137 -12.44 16.27 -1.76
C ALA A 137 -13.25 15.18 -2.50
N GLU A 138 -14.53 15.01 -2.17
CA GLU A 138 -15.42 14.04 -2.81
C GLU A 138 -15.63 14.34 -4.28
N ALA A 139 -15.90 15.62 -4.62
CA ALA A 139 -16.01 16.06 -6.00
C ALA A 139 -14.73 15.80 -6.79
N SER A 140 -13.56 16.10 -6.22
CA SER A 140 -12.28 15.90 -6.92
C SER A 140 -12.02 14.43 -7.29
N LEU A 141 -12.40 13.49 -6.42
CA LEU A 141 -12.27 12.05 -6.70
C LEU A 141 -13.32 11.59 -7.73
N ALA A 142 -14.58 11.98 -7.55
CA ALA A 142 -15.67 11.62 -8.47
C ALA A 142 -15.41 12.15 -9.90
N GLU A 143 -15.06 13.43 -10.03
CA GLU A 143 -14.74 14.05 -11.33
C GLU A 143 -13.53 13.39 -12.00
N THR A 144 -12.54 12.94 -11.21
CA THR A 144 -11.39 12.20 -11.77
C THR A 144 -11.83 10.85 -12.33
N LEU A 145 -12.68 10.11 -11.61
CA LEU A 145 -13.20 8.82 -12.06
C LEU A 145 -14.06 8.98 -13.32
N ASP A 146 -14.95 9.97 -13.33
CA ASP A 146 -15.84 10.27 -14.45
C ASP A 146 -15.05 10.74 -15.69
N ALA A 147 -14.06 11.60 -15.51
CA ALA A 147 -13.19 12.06 -16.61
C ALA A 147 -12.37 10.92 -17.23
N LYS A 148 -12.01 9.90 -16.44
CA LYS A 148 -11.35 8.69 -16.94
C LYS A 148 -12.33 7.69 -17.59
N GLY A 149 -13.64 7.92 -17.48
CA GLY A 149 -14.67 6.99 -17.96
C GLY A 149 -14.67 5.66 -17.21
N ILE A 150 -14.20 5.66 -15.96
CA ILE A 150 -14.19 4.48 -15.10
C ILE A 150 -15.57 4.35 -14.46
N LYS A 151 -16.16 3.15 -14.51
CA LYS A 151 -17.37 2.86 -13.75
C LYS A 151 -17.01 2.65 -12.29
N TRP A 152 -17.74 3.29 -11.39
CA TRP A 152 -17.51 3.19 -9.96
C TRP A 152 -18.83 3.10 -9.19
N GLU A 153 -18.77 2.49 -8.01
CA GLU A 153 -19.91 2.37 -7.08
C GLU A 153 -19.73 3.32 -5.90
N LEU A 154 -20.82 3.97 -5.48
CA LEU A 154 -20.79 4.83 -4.30
C LEU A 154 -20.89 4.00 -3.01
N GLN A 155 -20.05 4.30 -2.04
CA GLN A 155 -20.13 3.76 -0.67
C GLN A 155 -20.30 4.90 0.34
N GLU A 156 -21.55 5.17 0.68
CA GLU A 156 -21.88 6.24 1.62
C GLU A 156 -21.36 5.91 3.03
N GLY A 157 -20.59 6.83 3.61
CA GLY A 157 -20.15 6.71 5.01
C GLY A 157 -18.92 5.84 5.27
N GLU A 158 -18.33 5.23 4.23
CA GLU A 158 -17.21 4.28 4.37
C GLU A 158 -15.82 4.94 4.22
N GLY A 159 -15.77 6.27 4.08
CA GLY A 159 -14.55 7.07 3.98
C GLY A 159 -13.69 7.04 5.24
N ALA A 160 -12.42 7.43 5.11
CA ALA A 160 -11.55 7.59 6.27
C ALA A 160 -11.97 8.82 7.08
N PHE A 161 -11.60 8.90 8.36
CA PHE A 161 -11.99 10.06 9.19
C PHE A 161 -11.42 11.40 8.69
N TYR A 162 -10.38 11.38 7.84
CA TYR A 162 -9.67 12.55 7.32
C TYR A 162 -9.91 12.82 5.81
N GLY A 163 -10.65 11.97 5.11
CA GLY A 163 -10.93 12.20 3.68
C GLY A 163 -11.66 11.06 2.98
N PRO A 164 -12.27 11.35 1.82
CA PRO A 164 -12.87 10.34 0.96
C PRO A 164 -11.78 9.53 0.26
N LYS A 165 -12.16 8.35 -0.23
CA LYS A 165 -11.19 7.44 -0.87
C LYS A 165 -11.79 6.71 -2.06
N VAL A 166 -10.96 6.49 -3.06
CA VAL A 166 -11.18 5.50 -4.10
C VAL A 166 -10.59 4.19 -3.61
N GLU A 167 -11.36 3.11 -3.72
CA GLU A 167 -10.98 1.76 -3.35
C GLU A 167 -10.92 0.88 -4.59
N PHE A 168 -9.92 0.01 -4.63
CA PHE A 168 -9.77 -0.97 -5.69
C PHE A 168 -10.03 -2.37 -5.12
N VAL A 169 -11.09 -2.99 -5.63
CA VAL A 169 -11.56 -4.29 -5.19
C VAL A 169 -11.20 -5.32 -6.24
N LEU A 170 -10.30 -6.23 -5.86
CA LEU A 170 -9.86 -7.36 -6.68
C LEU A 170 -10.82 -8.53 -6.47
N LYS A 171 -11.07 -9.30 -7.54
CA LYS A 171 -11.68 -10.63 -7.45
C LYS A 171 -10.62 -11.70 -7.65
N ASP A 172 -10.54 -12.65 -6.73
CA ASP A 172 -9.64 -13.80 -6.87
C ASP A 172 -10.22 -14.90 -7.77
N CYS A 173 -9.52 -16.03 -7.90
CA CYS A 173 -9.94 -17.15 -8.75
C CYS A 173 -11.23 -17.87 -8.26
N LEU A 174 -11.71 -17.54 -7.05
CA LEU A 174 -12.92 -18.06 -6.43
C LEU A 174 -14.03 -16.99 -6.35
N ASP A 175 -13.89 -15.87 -7.09
CA ASP A 175 -14.80 -14.72 -7.09
C ASP A 175 -14.96 -14.05 -5.71
N ARG A 176 -13.99 -14.20 -4.79
CA ARG A 176 -14.00 -13.47 -3.51
C ARG A 176 -13.44 -12.06 -3.72
N GLU A 177 -14.10 -11.08 -3.11
CA GLU A 177 -13.71 -9.67 -3.18
C GLU A 177 -12.67 -9.31 -2.12
N TRP A 178 -11.59 -8.67 -2.58
CA TRP A 178 -10.49 -8.20 -1.75
C TRP A 178 -10.23 -6.72 -2.02
N GLN A 179 -10.54 -5.86 -1.06
CA GLN A 179 -10.07 -4.48 -1.09
C GLN A 179 -8.54 -4.45 -0.84
N CYS A 180 -7.80 -3.95 -1.82
CA CYS A 180 -6.34 -3.81 -1.74
C CYS A 180 -5.92 -2.35 -1.85
N GLY A 181 -5.97 -1.81 -3.07
CA GLY A 181 -5.51 -0.47 -3.34
C GLY A 181 -6.47 0.57 -2.81
N THR A 182 -5.92 1.72 -2.44
CA THR A 182 -6.72 2.89 -2.16
C THR A 182 -5.93 4.16 -2.41
N ILE A 183 -6.63 5.18 -2.91
CA ILE A 183 -6.15 6.56 -2.92
C ILE A 183 -7.14 7.44 -2.17
N GLN A 184 -6.63 8.24 -1.23
CA GLN A 184 -7.43 8.99 -0.26
C GLN A 184 -6.98 10.45 -0.31
N ALA A 185 -7.93 11.37 -0.37
CA ALA A 185 -7.63 12.80 -0.43
C ALA A 185 -7.75 13.44 0.96
N ASP A 186 -6.62 13.75 1.59
CA ASP A 186 -6.54 14.35 2.93
C ASP A 186 -6.20 15.84 2.86
N PHE A 187 -7.17 16.64 3.25
CA PHE A 187 -7.08 18.09 3.35
C PHE A 187 -6.79 18.56 4.78
N SER A 188 -6.88 17.67 5.78
CA SER A 188 -6.83 18.00 7.20
C SER A 188 -5.43 17.80 7.81
N MET A 189 -4.78 16.65 7.59
CA MET A 189 -3.51 16.36 8.27
C MET A 189 -2.37 17.33 7.94
N PRO A 190 -2.20 17.78 6.67
CA PRO A 190 -1.21 18.80 6.35
C PRO A 190 -1.40 20.09 7.15
N GLU A 191 -2.64 20.57 7.29
CA GLU A 191 -2.99 21.75 8.07
C GLU A 191 -2.66 21.54 9.56
N ARG A 192 -3.16 20.45 10.15
CA ARG A 192 -2.98 20.13 11.58
C ARG A 192 -1.51 20.01 11.99
N LEU A 193 -0.67 19.53 11.08
CA LEU A 193 0.77 19.38 11.31
C LEU A 193 1.59 20.57 10.81
N GLY A 194 0.95 21.60 10.22
CA GLY A 194 1.60 22.84 9.78
C GLY A 194 2.50 22.65 8.57
N ALA A 195 2.10 21.83 7.60
CA ALA A 195 2.72 21.76 6.29
C ALA A 195 2.28 22.96 5.44
N GLN A 196 3.25 23.64 4.82
CA GLN A 196 3.00 24.83 4.00
C GLN A 196 3.91 24.86 2.77
N TYR A 197 3.49 25.55 1.72
CA TYR A 197 4.30 25.95 0.57
C TYR A 197 4.06 27.43 0.21
N ILE A 198 4.96 28.02 -0.56
CA ILE A 198 4.83 29.36 -1.13
C ILE A 198 4.15 29.25 -2.49
N ALA A 199 2.94 29.78 -2.61
CA ALA A 199 2.16 29.83 -3.84
C ALA A 199 2.74 30.86 -4.84
N GLU A 200 2.20 30.85 -6.06
CA GLU A 200 2.68 31.73 -7.14
C GLU A 200 2.51 33.22 -6.83
N ASP A 201 1.49 33.58 -6.05
CA ASP A 201 1.24 34.93 -5.55
C ASP A 201 2.10 35.32 -4.34
N GLY A 202 2.98 34.43 -3.88
CA GLY A 202 3.83 34.62 -2.70
C GLY A 202 3.12 34.34 -1.36
N SER A 203 1.85 33.96 -1.37
CA SER A 203 1.11 33.58 -0.16
C SER A 203 1.57 32.22 0.37
N LYS A 204 1.42 32.00 1.67
CA LYS A 204 1.63 30.68 2.29
C LYS A 204 0.34 29.88 2.21
N GLN A 205 0.39 28.76 1.51
CA GLN A 205 -0.74 27.85 1.34
C GLN A 205 -0.42 26.48 1.95
N THR A 206 -1.46 25.71 2.28
CA THR A 206 -1.33 24.34 2.78
C THR A 206 -1.48 23.38 1.60
N PRO A 207 -0.54 22.41 1.42
CA PRO A 207 -0.68 21.42 0.37
C PRO A 207 -1.76 20.41 0.75
N ILE A 208 -2.38 19.81 -0.26
CA ILE A 208 -3.24 18.63 -0.09
C ILE A 208 -2.34 17.41 -0.07
N MET A 209 -2.68 16.43 0.75
CA MET A 209 -1.95 15.16 0.83
C MET A 209 -2.83 14.03 0.30
N LEU A 210 -2.35 13.33 -0.73
CA LEU A 210 -2.97 12.10 -1.20
C LEU A 210 -2.25 10.91 -0.57
N HIS A 211 -2.99 10.05 0.13
CA HIS A 211 -2.50 8.78 0.64
C HIS A 211 -2.74 7.70 -0.40
N GLY A 212 -1.73 6.93 -0.76
CA GLY A 212 -1.83 5.94 -1.81
C GLY A 212 -1.13 4.63 -1.46
N VAL A 213 -1.88 3.52 -1.51
CA VAL A 213 -1.34 2.15 -1.51
C VAL A 213 -1.91 1.41 -2.70
N LYS A 214 -1.09 0.65 -3.43
CA LYS A 214 -1.57 -0.10 -4.61
C LYS A 214 -1.92 -1.51 -4.21
N VAL A 215 -1.02 -2.21 -3.53
CA VAL A 215 -1.29 -3.59 -3.07
C VAL A 215 -1.81 -3.66 -1.64
N GLY A 216 -1.62 -2.59 -0.87
CA GLY A 216 -1.99 -2.56 0.54
C GLY A 216 -0.87 -3.17 1.40
N SER A 217 -1.22 -4.00 2.38
CA SER A 217 -0.20 -4.76 3.12
C SER A 217 0.41 -5.83 2.23
N ILE A 218 1.75 -5.89 2.19
CA ILE A 218 2.50 -6.89 1.44
C ILE A 218 2.15 -8.30 1.94
N GLU A 219 2.01 -8.47 3.25
CA GLU A 219 1.63 -9.74 3.88
C GLU A 219 0.26 -10.22 3.40
N ARG A 220 -0.74 -9.32 3.42
CA ARG A 220 -2.08 -9.64 2.95
C ARG A 220 -2.09 -9.91 1.45
N PHE A 221 -1.37 -9.12 0.66
CA PHE A 221 -1.31 -9.33 -0.79
C PHE A 221 -0.62 -10.65 -1.16
N ILE A 222 0.43 -11.06 -0.44
CA ILE A 222 1.01 -12.40 -0.58
C ILE A 222 -0.03 -13.48 -0.28
N GLY A 223 -0.85 -13.30 0.77
CA GLY A 223 -1.96 -14.22 1.08
C GLY A 223 -2.94 -14.35 -0.08
N ILE A 224 -3.38 -13.21 -0.65
CA ILE A 224 -4.27 -13.18 -1.80
C ILE A 224 -3.64 -13.87 -3.01
N LEU A 225 -2.35 -13.65 -3.28
CA LEU A 225 -1.64 -14.30 -4.38
C LEU A 225 -1.50 -15.81 -4.18
N ILE A 226 -1.24 -16.28 -2.95
CA ILE A 226 -1.19 -17.71 -2.64
C ILE A 226 -2.52 -18.38 -2.97
N GLU A 227 -3.63 -17.77 -2.55
CA GLU A 227 -4.97 -18.31 -2.79
C GLU A 227 -5.36 -18.19 -4.28
N HIS A 228 -5.08 -17.04 -4.92
CA HIS A 228 -5.39 -16.81 -6.33
C HIS A 228 -4.67 -17.80 -7.27
N TYR A 229 -3.40 -18.12 -6.99
CA TYR A 229 -2.62 -19.06 -7.80
C TYR A 229 -2.65 -20.50 -7.30
N GLU A 230 -3.34 -20.79 -6.19
CA GLU A 230 -3.31 -22.10 -5.52
C GLU A 230 -1.87 -22.63 -5.28
N GLY A 231 -0.92 -21.71 -5.05
CA GLY A 231 0.51 -22.01 -4.92
C GLY A 231 1.27 -22.22 -6.23
N ALA A 232 0.60 -22.29 -7.39
CA ALA A 232 1.18 -22.42 -8.72
C ALA A 232 1.52 -21.05 -9.34
N PHE A 233 2.49 -20.35 -8.73
CA PHE A 233 2.85 -18.98 -9.13
C PHE A 233 3.40 -18.87 -10.56
N PRO A 234 3.23 -17.69 -11.21
CA PRO A 234 3.95 -17.34 -12.43
C PRO A 234 5.46 -17.44 -12.22
N SER A 235 6.20 -17.77 -13.28
CA SER A 235 7.65 -18.02 -13.21
C SER A 235 8.45 -16.85 -12.63
N TRP A 236 8.02 -15.61 -12.85
CA TRP A 236 8.69 -14.42 -12.32
C TRP A 236 8.50 -14.26 -10.80
N LEU A 237 7.41 -14.79 -10.24
CA LEU A 237 7.02 -14.66 -8.84
C LEU A 237 7.36 -15.90 -7.99
N ALA A 238 7.45 -17.08 -8.61
CA ALA A 238 7.69 -18.34 -7.91
C ALA A 238 8.95 -18.30 -7.02
N PRO A 239 8.89 -18.71 -5.74
CA PRO A 239 10.04 -18.66 -4.83
C PRO A 239 11.18 -19.58 -5.31
N ILE A 240 10.82 -20.71 -5.91
CA ILE A 240 11.72 -21.62 -6.63
C ILE A 240 11.25 -21.65 -8.08
N GLN A 241 12.07 -21.15 -9.00
CA GLN A 241 11.73 -21.07 -10.42
C GLN A 241 12.03 -22.37 -11.17
N ALA A 242 13.05 -23.10 -10.73
CA ALA A 242 13.41 -24.40 -11.30
C ALA A 242 14.16 -25.27 -10.29
N VAL A 243 14.05 -26.59 -10.47
CA VAL A 243 14.79 -27.61 -9.72
C VAL A 243 15.63 -28.43 -10.70
N ILE A 244 16.93 -28.54 -10.43
CA ILE A 244 17.86 -29.37 -11.21
C ILE A 244 17.96 -30.73 -10.54
N ILE A 245 17.56 -31.78 -11.26
CA ILE A 245 17.61 -33.16 -10.78
C ILE A 245 18.69 -33.96 -11.52
N ASN A 246 19.48 -34.74 -10.79
CA ASN A 246 20.42 -35.70 -11.36
C ASN A 246 19.84 -37.11 -11.37
N ILE A 247 20.12 -37.88 -12.43
CA ILE A 247 19.73 -39.30 -12.53
C ILE A 247 20.71 -40.18 -11.75
N THR A 248 22.00 -39.83 -11.78
CA THR A 248 23.06 -40.57 -11.06
C THR A 248 23.99 -39.61 -10.30
N GLN A 249 24.68 -40.12 -9.28
CA GLN A 249 25.66 -39.34 -8.51
C GLN A 249 26.81 -38.79 -9.37
N LYS A 250 27.13 -39.44 -10.50
CA LYS A 250 28.16 -38.97 -11.45
C LYS A 250 27.86 -37.60 -12.05
N GLN A 251 26.61 -37.14 -12.00
CA GLN A 251 26.18 -35.86 -12.56
C GLN A 251 26.11 -34.73 -11.51
N GLU A 252 26.40 -35.00 -10.23
CA GLU A 252 26.24 -34.01 -9.15
C GLU A 252 27.07 -32.75 -9.37
N GLU A 253 28.35 -32.89 -9.73
CA GLU A 253 29.22 -31.74 -9.98
C GLU A 253 28.72 -30.88 -11.15
N PHE A 254 28.21 -31.54 -12.19
CA PHE A 254 27.63 -30.83 -13.33
C PHE A 254 26.33 -30.11 -12.94
N ALA A 255 25.44 -30.75 -12.18
CA ALA A 255 24.21 -30.14 -11.68
C ALA A 255 24.49 -28.89 -10.84
N LYS A 256 25.46 -28.95 -9.89
CA LYS A 256 25.91 -27.80 -9.10
C LYS A 256 26.49 -26.68 -9.98
N LYS A 257 27.22 -27.03 -11.03
CA LYS A 257 27.76 -26.05 -11.99
C LYS A 257 26.65 -25.32 -12.75
N VAL A 258 25.60 -26.04 -13.16
CA VAL A 258 24.42 -25.46 -13.81
C VAL A 258 23.66 -24.55 -12.84
N GLU A 259 23.39 -25.01 -11.61
CA GLU A 259 22.74 -24.21 -10.56
C GLU A 259 23.48 -22.89 -10.34
N LYS A 260 24.81 -22.95 -10.17
CA LYS A 260 25.66 -21.75 -10.00
C LYS A 260 25.58 -20.81 -11.20
N LYS A 261 25.54 -21.34 -12.43
CA LYS A 261 25.41 -20.53 -13.65
C LYS A 261 24.07 -19.81 -13.70
N LEU A 262 22.98 -20.49 -13.36
CA LEU A 262 21.62 -19.92 -13.38
C LEU A 262 21.44 -18.89 -12.24
N LYS A 263 21.93 -19.19 -11.03
CA LYS A 263 21.96 -18.22 -9.92
C LYS A 263 22.73 -16.95 -10.27
N LYS A 264 23.86 -17.06 -11.00
CA LYS A 264 24.63 -15.91 -11.49
C LYS A 264 23.84 -15.05 -12.49
N GLN A 265 22.82 -15.60 -13.13
CA GLN A 265 21.90 -14.87 -14.02
C GLN A 265 20.68 -14.29 -13.28
N GLY A 266 20.61 -14.43 -11.94
CA GLY A 266 19.52 -13.91 -11.12
C GLY A 266 18.34 -14.87 -10.93
N LEU A 267 18.44 -16.13 -11.41
CA LEU A 267 17.37 -17.12 -11.28
C LEU A 267 17.40 -17.80 -9.90
N ARG A 268 16.21 -18.02 -9.32
CA ARG A 268 16.01 -18.73 -8.05
C ARG A 268 15.89 -20.23 -8.31
N VAL A 269 17.04 -20.89 -8.48
CA VAL A 269 17.13 -22.33 -8.82
C VAL A 269 17.72 -23.11 -7.65
N ILE A 270 17.29 -24.35 -7.46
CA ILE A 270 17.92 -25.30 -6.52
C ILE A 270 18.28 -26.60 -7.24
N SER A 271 19.14 -27.43 -6.63
CA SER A 271 19.40 -28.79 -7.11
C SER A 271 18.93 -29.84 -6.10
N ASP A 272 18.21 -30.86 -6.55
CA ASP A 272 17.90 -32.04 -5.74
C ASP A 272 18.85 -33.20 -6.08
N LEU A 273 19.85 -33.35 -5.22
CA LEU A 273 20.93 -34.33 -5.34
C LEU A 273 20.75 -35.54 -4.43
N ARG A 274 19.58 -35.70 -3.79
CA ARG A 274 19.31 -36.86 -2.92
C ARG A 274 19.47 -38.16 -3.69
N ASN A 275 19.87 -39.23 -3.01
CA ASN A 275 20.00 -40.56 -3.62
C ASN A 275 18.62 -41.25 -3.70
N GLU A 276 17.70 -40.63 -4.43
CA GLU A 276 16.32 -41.08 -4.59
C GLU A 276 16.00 -41.40 -6.04
N LYS A 277 14.95 -42.21 -6.25
CA LYS A 277 14.46 -42.52 -7.59
C LYS A 277 14.05 -41.23 -8.31
N ILE A 278 14.40 -41.08 -9.58
CA ILE A 278 14.08 -39.87 -10.37
C ILE A 278 12.58 -39.54 -10.36
N GLY A 279 11.71 -40.55 -10.43
CA GLY A 279 10.26 -40.35 -10.36
C GLY A 279 9.77 -39.88 -8.99
N TYR A 280 10.51 -40.14 -7.90
CA TYR A 280 10.22 -39.58 -6.58
C TYR A 280 10.59 -38.09 -6.56
N LYS A 281 11.79 -37.74 -7.04
CA LYS A 281 12.25 -36.34 -7.15
C LYS A 281 11.37 -35.44 -8.02
N ILE A 282 10.69 -36.00 -9.03
CA ILE A 282 9.78 -35.25 -9.91
C ILE A 282 8.42 -34.98 -9.25
N ARG A 283 7.99 -35.83 -8.31
CA ARG A 283 6.69 -35.70 -7.63
C ARG A 283 6.71 -34.76 -6.42
N GLU A 284 7.88 -34.62 -5.79
CA GLU A 284 8.11 -33.64 -4.72
C GLU A 284 8.46 -32.26 -5.30
#